data_AF-A0A251YUV0-F1
#
_entry.id   AF-A0A251YUV0-F1
#
_cell.length_a   1.000
_cell.length_b   1.000
_cell.length_c   1.000
_cell.angle_alpha   90.00
_cell.angle_beta   90.00
_cell.angle_gamma   90.00
#
_symmetry.space_group_name_H-M   'P 1'
#
loop_
_entity.id
_entity.type
_entity.pdbx_description
1 polymer ?
#
loop_
_entity_poly.entity_id
_entity_poly.type
_entity_poly.pdbx_seq_one_letter_code
_entity_poly.pdbx_strand_id
1 'polypeptide(L)' 'MPDDDRDDREDRDDREDRDVAEELVSRLQLIEEQPLGDRAASFALLHDELRARLEGGDGAAARG' A
#
# COMPACT_ATOMS: atom_id res chain seq x y z
N MET A 1 -12.16 11.65 -32.28
CA MET A 1 -11.53 10.50 -31.59
C MET A 1 -10.97 11.03 -30.28
N PRO A 2 -11.64 10.83 -29.15
CA PRO A 2 -11.06 11.06 -27.84
C PRO A 2 -10.95 9.71 -27.10
N ASP A 3 -9.84 9.01 -27.29
CA ASP A 3 -9.55 7.74 -26.60
C ASP A 3 -8.10 7.67 -26.04
N ASP A 4 -7.31 8.76 -26.17
CA ASP A 4 -5.87 8.77 -25.81
C ASP A 4 -5.62 9.06 -24.31
N ASP A 5 -6.50 9.82 -23.64
CA ASP A 5 -6.31 10.23 -22.24
C ASP A 5 -6.59 9.14 -21.18
N ARG A 6 -7.20 8.00 -21.57
CA ARG A 6 -7.51 6.92 -20.61
C ARG A 6 -6.32 6.00 -20.37
N ASP A 7 -5.57 5.71 -21.43
CA ASP A 7 -4.37 4.85 -21.39
C ASP A 7 -3.34 5.43 -20.41
N ASP A 8 -3.14 6.76 -20.43
CA ASP A 8 -2.21 7.48 -19.57
C ASP A 8 -2.58 7.50 -18.06
N ARG A 9 -3.83 7.17 -17.70
CA ARG A 9 -4.27 7.13 -16.29
C ARG A 9 -4.11 5.74 -15.68
N GLU A 10 -4.52 4.69 -16.39
CA GLU A 10 -4.30 3.29 -15.94
C GLU A 10 -2.80 3.03 -15.73
N ASP A 11 -1.96 3.53 -16.63
CA ASP A 11 -0.50 3.41 -16.53
C ASP A 11 0.12 4.15 -15.33
N ARG A 12 -0.59 5.13 -14.75
CA ARG A 12 -0.18 5.84 -13.53
C ARG A 12 -0.65 5.13 -12.28
N ASP A 13 -1.89 4.65 -12.27
CA ASP A 13 -2.45 3.89 -11.16
C ASP A 13 -1.61 2.61 -10.91
N ASP A 14 -1.23 1.90 -11.98
CA ASP A 14 -0.34 0.73 -11.90
C ASP A 14 1.06 1.07 -11.33
N ARG A 15 1.57 2.26 -11.63
CA ARG A 15 2.86 2.73 -11.09
C ARG A 15 2.74 3.11 -9.62
N GLU A 16 1.67 3.79 -9.23
CA GLU A 16 1.38 4.10 -7.82
C GLU A 16 1.21 2.82 -7.00
N ASP A 17 0.49 1.82 -7.50
CA ASP A 17 0.33 0.52 -6.85
C ASP A 17 1.67 -0.21 -6.69
N ARG A 18 2.55 -0.14 -7.71
CA ARG A 18 3.89 -0.72 -7.62
C ARG A 18 4.75 0.00 -6.58
N ASP A 19 4.72 1.33 -6.56
CA ASP A 19 5.49 2.13 -5.60
C ASP A 19 5.03 1.85 -4.15
N VAL A 20 3.71 1.70 -3.93
CA VAL A 20 3.14 1.30 -2.63
C VAL A 20 3.60 -0.12 -2.24
N ALA A 21 3.65 -1.05 -3.19
CA ALA A 21 4.14 -2.41 -2.93
C ALA A 21 5.64 -2.43 -2.58
N GLU A 22 6.46 -1.63 -3.26
CA GLU A 22 7.90 -1.49 -2.97
C GLU A 22 8.16 -0.88 -1.58
N GLU A 23 7.35 0.11 -1.17
CA GLU A 23 7.39 0.69 0.17
C GLU A 23 7.07 -0.36 1.25
N LEU A 24 6.01 -1.15 1.05
CA LEU A 24 5.63 -2.20 1.98
C LEU A 24 6.73 -3.26 2.12
N VAL A 25 7.31 -3.71 1.01
CA VAL A 25 8.41 -4.69 1.02
C VAL A 25 9.61 -4.15 1.78
N SER A 26 10.00 -2.90 1.54
CA SER A 26 11.10 -2.25 2.27
C SER A 26 10.83 -2.21 3.78
N ARG A 27 9.60 -1.94 4.19
CA ARG A 27 9.20 -1.91 5.60
C ARG A 27 9.18 -3.29 6.25
N LEU A 28 8.76 -4.32 5.54
CA LEU A 28 8.81 -5.71 6.01
C LEU A 28 10.25 -6.16 6.24
N GLN A 29 11.18 -5.82 5.34
CA GLN A 29 12.61 -6.14 5.50
C GLN A 29 13.18 -5.52 6.78
N LEU A 30 12.86 -4.26 7.09
CA LEU A 30 13.27 -3.61 8.34
C LEU A 30 12.70 -4.31 9.59
N ILE A 31 11.51 -4.91 9.52
CA ILE A 31 10.95 -5.69 10.63
C ILE A 31 11.68 -7.03 10.77
N GLU A 32 12.03 -7.66 9.65
CA GLU A 32 12.78 -8.92 9.65
C GLU A 32 14.21 -8.78 10.17
N GLU A 33 14.80 -7.59 10.10
CA GLU A 33 16.11 -7.31 10.72
C GLU A 33 16.04 -7.22 12.26
N GLN A 34 14.84 -7.08 12.85
CA GLN A 34 14.67 -6.98 14.30
C GLN A 34 14.86 -8.35 15.01
N PRO A 35 15.19 -8.33 16.32
CA PRO A 35 15.17 -9.53 17.15
C PRO A 35 13.81 -10.23 17.11
N LEU A 36 13.81 -11.55 17.11
CA LEU A 36 12.59 -12.37 16.95
C LEU A 36 11.48 -11.97 17.95
N GLY A 37 11.85 -11.60 19.18
CA GLY A 37 10.90 -11.19 20.23
C GLY A 37 10.14 -9.91 19.91
N ASP A 38 10.72 -9.01 19.11
CA ASP A 38 10.15 -7.70 18.80
C ASP A 38 9.34 -7.72 17.48
N ARG A 39 9.64 -8.66 16.58
CA ARG A 39 8.99 -8.76 15.26
C ARG A 39 7.48 -8.86 15.37
N ALA A 40 6.95 -9.64 16.30
CA ALA A 40 5.51 -9.85 16.44
C ALA A 40 4.77 -8.54 16.76
N ALA A 41 5.34 -7.70 17.63
CA ALA A 41 4.78 -6.40 17.96
C ALA A 41 4.84 -5.44 16.75
N SER A 42 5.98 -5.40 16.06
CA SER A 42 6.17 -4.58 14.87
C SER A 42 5.24 -4.97 13.71
N PHE A 43 5.02 -6.27 13.49
CA PHE A 43 4.05 -6.76 12.51
C PHE A 43 2.61 -6.43 12.89
N ALA A 44 2.25 -6.51 14.18
CA ALA A 44 0.91 -6.13 14.64
C ALA A 44 0.63 -4.64 14.37
N LEU A 45 1.59 -3.76 14.65
CA LEU A 45 1.47 -2.32 14.35
C LEU A 45 1.33 -2.06 12.84
N LEU A 46 2.14 -2.72 12.02
CA LEU A 46 2.04 -2.60 10.56
C LEU A 46 0.66 -3.08 10.05
N HIS A 47 0.17 -4.20 10.58
CA HIS A 47 -1.14 -4.72 10.23
C HIS A 47 -2.27 -3.77 10.60
N ASP A 48 -2.23 -3.17 11.79
CA ASP A 48 -3.25 -2.21 12.23
C ASP A 48 -3.25 -0.94 11.38
N GLU A 49 -2.08 -0.47 10.94
CA GLU A 49 -1.94 0.65 10.00
C GLU A 49 -2.54 0.33 8.63
N LEU A 50 -2.20 -0.83 8.06
CA LEU A 50 -2.75 -1.29 6.78
C LEU A 50 -4.27 -1.44 6.84
N ARG A 51 -4.77 -2.01 7.95
CA ARG A 51 -6.19 -2.14 8.21
C ARG A 51 -6.87 -0.77 8.23
N ALA A 52 -6.34 0.20 8.98
CA ALA A 52 -6.89 1.54 9.05
C ALA A 52 -6.89 2.24 7.68
N ARG A 53 -5.85 2.01 6.87
CA ARG A 53 -5.72 2.57 5.52
C ARG A 53 -6.73 1.97 4.54
N LEU A 54 -6.98 0.66 4.61
CA LEU A 54 -7.99 -0.02 3.78
C LEU A 54 -9.42 0.39 4.21
N GLU A 55 -9.71 0.36 5.51
CA GLU A 55 -11.00 0.79 6.05
C GLU A 55 -11.28 2.30 5.79
N GLY A 56 -10.23 3.13 5.75
CA GLY A 56 -10.33 4.56 5.44
C GLY A 56 -10.33 4.90 3.94
N GLY A 57 -9.68 4.09 3.11
CA GLY A 57 -9.56 4.27 1.66
C GLY A 57 -10.78 3.79 0.87
N ASP A 58 -11.42 2.69 1.30
CA ASP A 58 -12.65 2.17 0.70
C ASP A 58 -13.83 3.16 0.78
N GLY A 59 -13.79 4.11 1.71
CA GLY A 59 -14.80 5.18 1.83
C GLY A 59 -14.67 6.29 0.79
N ALA A 60 -13.49 6.47 0.18
CA ALA A 60 -13.23 7.52 -0.82
C ALA A 60 -13.44 7.01 -2.26
N ALA A 61 -13.05 5.76 -2.55
CA ALA A 61 -13.28 5.14 -3.87
C ALA A 61 -14.76 4.79 -4.11
N ALA A 62 -15.55 4.49 -3.07
CA ALA A 62 -16.99 4.21 -3.20
C ALA A 62 -17.88 5.47 -3.37
N ARG A 63 -17.30 6.69 -3.37
CA ARG A 63 -17.97 7.94 -3.75
C ARG A 63 -17.16 8.68 -4.82
N GLY A 64 -17.11 8.11 -6.01
CA GLY A 64 -16.64 8.75 -7.24
C GLY A 64 -17.59 8.44 -8.38
#